data_AF-A0A1G0Z088-F1
#
_entry.id   AF-A0A1G0Z088-F1
#
_cell.length_a   1.000
_cell.length_b   1.000
_cell.length_c   1.000
_cell.angle_alpha   90.00
_cell.angle_beta   90.00
_cell.angle_gamma   90.00
#
_symmetry.space_group_name_H-M   'P 1'
#
loop_
_entity.id
_entity.type
_entity.pdbx_description
1 polymer ?
#
loop_
_entity_poly.entity_id
_entity_poly.type
_entity_poly.pdbx_seq_one_letter_code
_entity_poly.pdbx_strand_id
1 'polypeptide(L)'
;MRAKHSLLLVLFILLSVVGYTEDSVNNDIKNTIKILMTKSGYLDEFMDEMKILYKNPKFAVELLIQELHVVNDKRYDGGSIEEPKSKPDTYHVIVCIRSLRHLTGKNFFAPTKRKITDERRRGHLYLDDETERVIPFFMTHMSTCMVFIAPKDAQQSIINQWKEWYKKEGQTYDYEKNRIDITDVGKYLR
;
A
#
# COMPACT_ATOMS: atom_id res chain seq x y z
N MET A 1 -58.38 -33.55 14.40
CA MET A 1 -56.94 -33.85 14.58
C MET A 1 -56.24 -33.72 13.25
N ARG A 2 -55.01 -33.19 13.24
CA ARG A 2 -54.09 -32.93 12.09
C ARG A 2 -54.16 -31.54 11.47
N ALA A 3 -53.35 -30.65 12.03
CA ALA A 3 -52.55 -29.65 11.29
C ALA A 3 -51.49 -29.10 12.24
N LYS A 4 -50.43 -29.87 12.51
CA LYS A 4 -49.28 -29.43 13.34
C LYS A 4 -47.92 -29.78 12.71
N HIS A 5 -47.83 -29.93 11.39
CA HIS A 5 -46.55 -30.29 10.73
C HIS A 5 -46.19 -29.37 9.56
N SER A 6 -46.56 -28.08 9.63
CA SER A 6 -46.21 -27.11 8.56
C SER A 6 -45.62 -25.82 9.10
N LEU A 7 -44.89 -25.88 10.22
CA LEU A 7 -44.16 -24.72 10.75
C LEU A 7 -42.66 -24.96 10.93
N LEU A 8 -42.18 -26.20 10.79
CA LEU A 8 -40.76 -26.52 11.05
C LEU A 8 -39.87 -26.45 9.80
N LEU A 9 -40.44 -26.29 8.60
CA LEU A 9 -39.69 -26.38 7.35
C LEU A 9 -39.30 -25.02 6.73
N VAL A 10 -39.80 -23.91 7.28
CA VAL A 10 -39.47 -22.56 6.79
C VAL A 10 -38.30 -21.93 7.56
N LEU A 11 -37.88 -22.51 8.70
CA LEU A 11 -36.78 -21.98 9.50
C LEU A 11 -35.38 -22.48 9.06
N PHE A 12 -35.29 -23.37 8.07
CA PHE A 12 -34.00 -23.96 7.63
C PHE A 12 -33.54 -23.57 6.22
N ILE A 13 -34.31 -22.73 5.50
CA ILE A 13 -33.93 -22.27 4.15
C ILE A 13 -33.27 -20.86 4.19
N LEU A 14 -32.94 -20.35 5.38
CA LEU A 14 -32.28 -19.04 5.55
C LEU A 14 -30.77 -19.10 5.86
N LEU A 15 -30.13 -20.28 5.77
CA LEU A 15 -28.72 -20.47 6.19
C LEU A 15 -27.76 -20.89 5.06
N SER A 16 -28.10 -20.62 3.80
CA SER A 16 -27.17 -20.80 2.67
C SER A 16 -26.97 -19.55 1.84
N VAL A 17 -27.13 -18.36 2.44
CA VAL A 17 -26.27 -17.26 2.02
C VAL A 17 -24.92 -17.61 2.63
N VAL A 18 -23.98 -18.07 1.79
CA VAL A 18 -22.56 -18.15 2.14
C VAL A 18 -22.14 -16.73 2.47
N GLY A 19 -22.38 -16.33 3.71
CA GLY A 19 -21.97 -15.05 4.25
C GLY A 19 -20.46 -15.09 4.21
N TYR A 20 -19.87 -14.34 3.28
CA TYR A 20 -18.45 -13.99 3.35
C TYR A 20 -18.26 -13.33 4.71
N THR A 21 -17.74 -14.08 5.68
CA THR A 21 -17.57 -13.57 7.05
C THR A 21 -16.44 -12.55 7.06
N GLU A 22 -16.50 -11.59 7.99
CA GLU A 22 -15.42 -10.62 8.18
C GLU A 22 -14.07 -11.30 8.38
N ASP A 23 -14.04 -12.46 9.06
CA ASP A 23 -12.86 -13.30 9.23
C ASP A 23 -12.31 -13.84 7.89
N SER A 24 -13.20 -14.24 6.96
CA SER A 24 -12.79 -14.68 5.62
C SER A 24 -12.13 -13.53 4.85
N VAL A 25 -12.74 -12.34 4.88
CA VAL A 25 -12.19 -11.14 4.22
C VAL A 25 -10.83 -10.77 4.82
N ASN A 26 -10.70 -10.79 6.14
CA ASN A 26 -9.46 -10.43 6.83
C ASN A 26 -8.35 -11.46 6.54
N ASN A 27 -8.68 -12.74 6.41
CA ASN A 27 -7.72 -13.77 6.00
C ASN A 27 -7.28 -13.60 4.53
N ASP A 28 -8.20 -13.27 3.63
CA ASP A 28 -7.86 -12.94 2.25
C ASP A 28 -6.89 -11.76 2.19
N ILE A 29 -7.14 -10.69 2.95
CA ILE A 29 -6.26 -9.51 3.03
C ILE A 29 -4.86 -9.89 3.53
N LYS A 30 -4.76 -10.69 4.60
CA LYS A 30 -3.45 -11.16 5.12
C LYS A 30 -2.69 -11.95 4.06
N ASN A 31 -3.39 -12.81 3.31
CA ASN A 31 -2.78 -13.61 2.25
C ASN A 31 -2.37 -12.73 1.06
N THR A 32 -3.20 -11.77 0.68
CA THR A 32 -2.88 -10.79 -0.36
C THR A 32 -1.61 -10.01 -0.02
N ILE A 33 -1.46 -9.51 1.21
CA ILE A 33 -0.24 -8.80 1.62
C ILE A 33 1.01 -9.68 1.49
N LYS A 34 0.90 -10.98 1.79
CA LYS A 34 2.01 -11.94 1.56
C LYS A 34 2.30 -12.16 0.07
N ILE A 35 1.26 -12.23 -0.77
CA ILE A 35 1.40 -12.45 -2.23
C ILE A 35 1.96 -11.21 -2.92
N LEU A 36 1.67 -10.01 -2.42
CA LEU A 36 2.24 -8.76 -2.93
C LEU A 36 3.78 -8.79 -2.96
N MET A 37 4.41 -9.60 -2.09
CA MET A 37 5.86 -9.80 -2.05
C MET A 37 6.43 -10.60 -3.24
N THR A 38 5.60 -11.35 -3.96
CA THR A 38 6.07 -12.29 -5.00
C THR A 38 5.83 -11.79 -6.43
N LYS A 39 5.07 -10.71 -6.60
CA LYS A 39 4.78 -10.12 -7.92
C LYS A 39 5.90 -9.19 -8.36
N SER A 40 5.95 -8.85 -9.66
CA SER A 40 7.13 -8.25 -10.29
C SER A 40 7.23 -6.72 -10.17
N GLY A 41 6.19 -6.04 -9.69
CA GLY A 41 6.25 -4.61 -9.37
C GLY A 41 5.52 -3.71 -10.36
N TYR A 42 4.98 -4.30 -11.42
CA TYR A 42 4.18 -3.64 -12.44
C TYR A 42 2.75 -3.43 -11.98
N LEU A 43 2.22 -2.24 -12.30
CA LEU A 43 0.93 -1.75 -11.82
C LEU A 43 -0.23 -2.67 -12.22
N ASP A 44 -0.22 -3.14 -13.47
CA ASP A 44 -1.27 -3.98 -14.03
C ASP A 44 -1.38 -5.33 -13.32
N GLU A 45 -0.29 -5.80 -12.71
CA GLU A 45 -0.25 -7.06 -11.97
C GLU A 45 -0.84 -6.96 -10.56
N PHE A 46 -1.13 -5.76 -10.04
CA PHE A 46 -1.61 -5.55 -8.67
C PHE A 46 -3.10 -5.23 -8.55
N MET A 47 -3.77 -5.09 -9.68
CA MET A 47 -5.14 -4.59 -9.74
C MET A 47 -6.13 -5.50 -9.04
N ASP A 48 -5.96 -6.82 -9.17
CA ASP A 48 -6.83 -7.79 -8.51
C ASP A 48 -6.57 -7.88 -7.01
N GLU A 49 -5.32 -7.73 -6.58
CA GLU A 49 -4.97 -7.65 -5.17
C GLU A 49 -5.56 -6.40 -4.52
N MET A 50 -5.53 -5.25 -5.20
CA MET A 50 -6.13 -4.02 -4.67
C MET A 50 -7.65 -4.18 -4.44
N LYS A 51 -8.36 -4.90 -5.31
CA LYS A 51 -9.79 -5.21 -5.10
C LYS A 51 -10.03 -5.97 -3.79
N ILE A 52 -9.12 -6.86 -3.40
CA ILE A 52 -9.20 -7.59 -2.13
C ILE A 52 -8.98 -6.64 -0.96
N LEU A 53 -7.94 -5.78 -1.04
CA LEU A 53 -7.67 -4.78 0.01
C LEU A 53 -8.83 -3.80 0.19
N TYR A 54 -9.56 -3.47 -0.88
CA TYR A 54 -10.74 -2.60 -0.83
C TYR A 54 -11.95 -3.19 -0.12
N LYS A 55 -11.99 -4.50 0.15
CA LYS A 55 -13.11 -5.12 0.89
C LYS A 55 -13.13 -4.71 2.36
N ASN A 56 -11.96 -4.48 2.96
CA ASN A 56 -11.82 -3.94 4.32
C ASN A 56 -10.57 -3.04 4.38
N PRO A 57 -10.67 -1.81 3.83
CA PRO A 57 -9.51 -0.93 3.65
C PRO A 57 -8.90 -0.52 4.99
N LYS A 58 -9.71 -0.39 6.04
CA LYS A 58 -9.25 -0.08 7.39
C LYS A 58 -8.29 -1.15 7.93
N PHE A 59 -8.67 -2.41 7.81
CA PHE A 59 -7.85 -3.54 8.25
C PHE A 59 -6.61 -3.72 7.35
N ALA A 60 -6.77 -3.55 6.04
CA ALA A 60 -5.66 -3.58 5.09
C ALA A 60 -4.61 -2.51 5.42
N VAL A 61 -5.03 -1.26 5.65
CA VAL A 61 -4.12 -0.16 6.00
C VAL A 61 -3.40 -0.43 7.32
N GLU A 62 -4.08 -1.00 8.32
CA GLU A 62 -3.43 -1.37 9.59
C GLU A 62 -2.27 -2.33 9.36
N LEU A 63 -2.52 -3.43 8.64
CA LEU A 63 -1.52 -4.44 8.35
C LEU A 63 -0.37 -3.87 7.50
N LEU A 64 -0.70 -3.12 6.44
CA LEU A 64 0.32 -2.50 5.59
C LEU A 64 1.24 -1.55 6.38
N ILE A 65 0.72 -0.82 7.38
CA ILE A 65 1.52 0.04 8.26
C ILE A 65 2.42 -0.79 9.19
N GLN A 66 1.96 -1.96 9.64
CA GLN A 66 2.76 -2.87 10.47
C GLN A 66 3.95 -3.46 9.69
N GLU A 67 3.78 -3.66 8.39
CA GLU A 67 4.84 -4.14 7.49
C GLU A 67 5.92 -3.08 7.18
N LEU A 68 5.66 -1.79 7.46
CA LEU A 68 6.63 -0.73 7.16
C LEU A 68 7.84 -0.75 8.10
N HIS A 69 9.02 -0.75 7.51
CA HIS A 69 10.29 -0.64 8.22
C HIS A 69 11.36 0.02 7.33
N VAL A 70 12.49 0.40 7.93
CA VAL A 70 13.60 1.04 7.22
C VAL A 70 14.39 0.00 6.43
N VAL A 71 14.66 0.29 5.16
CA VAL A 71 15.40 -0.58 4.24
C VAL A 71 16.76 0.02 3.89
N ASN A 72 17.72 -0.83 3.54
CA ASN A 72 19.13 -0.44 3.37
C ASN A 72 19.49 -0.02 1.94
N ASP A 73 18.67 -0.37 0.95
CA ASP A 73 18.96 -0.09 -0.44
C ASP A 73 18.93 1.40 -0.74
N LYS A 74 19.79 1.82 -1.67
CA LYS A 74 19.84 3.22 -2.15
C LYS A 74 19.06 3.40 -3.43
N ARG A 75 19.03 2.36 -4.27
CA ARG A 75 18.31 2.28 -5.53
C ARG A 75 18.19 0.82 -6.00
N TYR A 76 17.25 0.57 -6.89
CA TYR A 76 17.18 -0.66 -7.67
C TYR A 76 16.52 -0.40 -9.02
N ASP A 77 16.76 -1.26 -10.00
CA ASP A 77 16.11 -1.20 -11.30
C ASP A 77 14.71 -1.83 -11.23
N GLY A 78 13.67 -0.99 -11.22
CA GLY A 78 12.28 -1.43 -11.20
C GLY A 78 11.76 -1.97 -12.53
N GLY A 79 12.55 -1.87 -13.61
CA GLY A 79 12.27 -2.50 -14.90
C GLY A 79 12.73 -3.95 -14.98
N SER A 80 13.60 -4.38 -14.05
CA SER A 80 14.15 -5.73 -14.01
C SER A 80 13.28 -6.69 -13.20
N ILE A 81 12.95 -7.85 -13.79
CA ILE A 81 12.23 -8.94 -13.11
C ILE A 81 13.13 -9.62 -12.05
N GLU A 82 14.45 -9.43 -12.13
CA GLU A 82 15.42 -10.05 -11.22
C GLU A 82 15.66 -9.22 -9.95
N GLU A 83 15.46 -7.91 -10.00
CA GLU A 83 15.68 -7.02 -8.84
C GLU A 83 14.69 -7.26 -7.69
N PRO A 84 13.38 -7.51 -7.91
CA PRO A 84 12.49 -7.96 -6.84
C PRO A 84 12.99 -9.22 -6.12
N LYS A 85 13.69 -10.12 -6.83
CA LYS A 85 14.26 -11.35 -6.24
C LYS A 85 15.55 -11.08 -5.45
N SER A 86 16.36 -10.11 -5.87
CA SER A 86 17.62 -9.78 -5.20
C SER A 86 17.44 -8.82 -4.03
N LYS A 87 16.34 -8.05 -4.00
CA LYS A 87 15.98 -7.10 -2.93
C LYS A 87 14.52 -7.25 -2.48
N PRO A 88 14.11 -8.44 -2.00
CA PRO A 88 12.71 -8.73 -1.68
C PRO A 88 12.16 -7.82 -0.58
N ASP A 89 13.00 -7.41 0.36
CA ASP A 89 12.64 -6.58 1.51
C ASP A 89 12.31 -5.13 1.12
N THR A 90 13.21 -4.47 0.38
CA THR A 90 12.98 -3.12 -0.17
C THR A 90 11.76 -3.07 -1.06
N TYR A 91 11.59 -4.10 -1.87
CA TYR A 91 10.46 -4.23 -2.76
C TYR A 91 9.13 -4.36 -1.98
N HIS A 92 9.09 -5.22 -0.96
CA HIS A 92 7.93 -5.37 -0.07
C HIS A 92 7.48 -4.03 0.53
N VAL A 93 8.42 -3.28 1.12
CA VAL A 93 8.10 -1.98 1.73
C VAL A 93 7.56 -0.98 0.70
N ILE A 94 8.11 -0.98 -0.52
CA ILE A 94 7.61 -0.11 -1.59
C ILE A 94 6.18 -0.46 -1.99
N VAL A 95 5.89 -1.75 -2.15
CA VAL A 95 4.54 -2.21 -2.49
C VAL A 95 3.57 -1.86 -1.35
N CYS A 96 4.00 -1.95 -0.10
CA CYS A 96 3.21 -1.50 1.04
C CYS A 96 2.90 0.01 0.96
N ILE A 97 3.91 0.84 0.71
CA ILE A 97 3.72 2.29 0.54
C ILE A 97 2.80 2.61 -0.65
N ARG A 98 2.96 1.93 -1.79
CA ARG A 98 2.07 2.11 -2.96
C ARG A 98 0.63 1.75 -2.62
N SER A 99 0.42 0.62 -1.96
CA SER A 99 -0.90 0.15 -1.52
C SER A 99 -1.54 1.14 -0.55
N LEU A 100 -0.78 1.66 0.41
CA LEU A 100 -1.23 2.68 1.35
C LEU A 100 -1.66 3.97 0.64
N ARG A 101 -0.82 4.47 -0.28
CA ARG A 101 -1.15 5.65 -1.09
C ARG A 101 -2.43 5.44 -1.89
N HIS A 102 -2.63 4.25 -2.42
CA HIS A 102 -3.80 3.93 -3.21
C HIS A 102 -5.08 3.86 -2.37
N LEU A 103 -5.03 3.16 -1.22
CA LEU A 103 -6.15 3.02 -0.30
C LEU A 103 -6.55 4.36 0.35
N THR A 104 -5.62 5.29 0.50
CA THR A 104 -5.83 6.49 1.32
C THR A 104 -5.80 7.81 0.55
N GLY A 105 -5.20 7.84 -0.64
CA GLY A 105 -4.89 9.09 -1.35
C GLY A 105 -3.79 9.92 -0.70
N LYS A 106 -3.19 9.48 0.41
CA LYS A 106 -2.17 10.23 1.15
C LYS A 106 -0.78 9.86 0.68
N ASN A 107 0.13 10.84 0.69
CA ASN A 107 1.55 10.64 0.49
C ASN A 107 2.32 11.48 1.51
N PHE A 108 3.24 10.86 2.24
CA PHE A 108 4.03 11.52 3.28
C PHE A 108 5.46 11.76 2.81
N PHE A 109 6.01 12.88 3.25
CA PHE A 109 7.35 13.33 2.91
C PHE A 109 8.07 13.68 4.21
N ALA A 110 9.39 13.58 4.23
CA ALA A 110 10.18 13.95 5.39
C ALA A 110 11.49 14.63 5.01
N PRO A 111 11.99 15.58 5.82
CA PRO A 111 13.30 16.14 5.63
C PRO A 111 14.38 15.07 5.85
N THR A 112 15.53 15.25 5.21
CA THR A 112 16.72 14.44 5.48
C THR A 112 17.92 15.34 5.78
N LYS A 113 18.75 14.91 6.74
CA LYS A 113 20.05 15.54 7.03
C LYS A 113 21.10 15.21 5.98
N ARG A 114 20.84 14.21 5.13
CA ARG A 114 21.80 13.79 4.10
C ARG A 114 21.83 14.80 2.96
N LYS A 115 23.03 15.24 2.59
CA LYS A 115 23.23 16.08 1.41
C LYS A 115 22.77 15.33 0.15
N ILE A 116 21.78 15.88 -0.53
CA ILE A 116 21.30 15.40 -1.82
C ILE A 116 22.30 15.84 -2.88
N THR A 117 22.90 14.90 -3.61
CA THR A 117 23.89 15.15 -4.66
C THR A 117 23.23 15.57 -5.98
N ASP A 118 24.00 16.14 -6.91
CA ASP A 118 23.45 16.72 -8.15
C ASP A 118 22.79 15.69 -9.09
N GLU A 119 23.24 14.43 -9.10
CA GLU A 119 22.58 13.35 -9.86
C GLU A 119 21.14 13.12 -9.37
N ARG A 120 20.94 13.30 -8.06
CA ARG A 120 19.67 13.21 -7.36
C ARG A 120 18.83 14.48 -7.52
N ARG A 121 19.45 15.65 -7.73
CA ARG A 121 18.75 16.92 -7.99
C ARG A 121 18.33 17.12 -9.43
N ARG A 122 19.18 16.73 -10.39
CA ARG A 122 18.99 16.96 -11.83
C ARG A 122 17.80 16.23 -12.44
N GLY A 123 17.36 15.11 -11.86
CA GLY A 123 16.15 14.41 -12.28
C GLY A 123 14.87 14.92 -11.62
N HIS A 124 14.86 16.14 -11.06
CA HIS A 124 13.74 16.67 -10.26
C HIS A 124 13.31 15.73 -9.11
N LEU A 125 14.21 14.87 -8.62
CA LEU A 125 13.84 13.77 -7.72
C LEU A 125 13.48 14.19 -6.29
N TYR A 126 13.67 15.46 -5.96
CA TYR A 126 13.39 16.04 -4.66
C TYR A 126 12.84 17.44 -4.90
N LEU A 127 11.51 17.55 -4.88
CA LEU A 127 10.84 18.84 -4.91
C LEU A 127 11.10 19.51 -3.56
N ASP A 128 12.00 20.47 -3.55
CA ASP A 128 11.74 21.86 -3.16
C ASP A 128 13.07 22.53 -2.76
N ASP A 129 13.46 23.57 -3.51
CA ASP A 129 14.62 24.40 -3.20
C ASP A 129 14.24 25.60 -2.30
N GLU A 130 12.94 25.86 -2.09
CA GLU A 130 12.41 27.01 -1.36
C GLU A 130 11.76 26.63 -0.01
N THR A 131 11.19 25.43 0.12
CA THR A 131 10.77 24.88 1.42
C THR A 131 11.61 23.68 1.81
N GLU A 132 11.73 23.42 3.11
CA GLU A 132 12.57 22.38 3.71
C GLU A 132 12.65 21.12 2.83
N ARG A 133 13.87 20.68 2.47
CA ARG A 133 14.13 19.56 1.54
C ARG A 133 13.51 18.24 2.01
N VAL A 134 12.20 18.12 1.85
CA VAL A 134 11.44 16.93 2.17
C VAL A 134 11.44 15.99 0.98
N ILE A 135 11.47 14.70 1.26
CA ILE A 135 11.61 13.67 0.24
C ILE A 135 10.56 12.59 0.46
N PRO A 136 10.05 11.94 -0.61
CA PRO A 136 9.17 10.79 -0.46
C PRO A 136 9.98 9.56 -0.01
N PHE A 137 9.31 8.50 0.42
CA PHE A 137 9.97 7.25 0.86
C PHE A 137 10.80 6.63 -0.28
N PHE A 138 10.25 6.63 -1.48
CA PHE A 138 10.93 6.23 -2.69
C PHE A 138 10.44 7.11 -3.84
N MET A 139 11.20 7.13 -4.95
CA MET A 139 10.76 7.76 -6.18
C MET A 139 11.22 6.94 -7.39
N THR A 140 10.40 6.88 -8.42
CA THR A 140 10.73 6.18 -9.66
C THR A 140 11.13 7.19 -10.74
N HIS A 141 12.28 6.96 -11.37
CA HIS A 141 12.75 7.73 -12.52
C HIS A 141 12.19 7.10 -13.79
N MET A 142 11.15 7.75 -14.34
CA MET A 142 10.32 7.16 -15.40
C MET A 142 11.10 6.73 -16.64
N SER A 143 12.12 7.48 -17.06
CA SER A 143 12.82 7.16 -18.31
C SER A 143 13.80 5.99 -18.18
N THR A 144 14.09 5.54 -16.97
CA THR A 144 15.06 4.45 -16.72
C THR A 144 14.49 3.35 -15.84
N CYS A 145 13.22 3.45 -15.43
CA CYS A 145 12.57 2.59 -14.43
C CYS A 145 13.35 2.46 -13.11
N MET A 146 14.33 3.33 -12.85
CA MET A 146 15.16 3.27 -11.64
C MET A 146 14.36 3.77 -10.45
N VAL A 147 14.32 2.99 -9.37
CA VAL A 147 13.69 3.38 -8.12
C VAL A 147 14.76 3.82 -7.14
N PHE A 148 14.64 5.03 -6.61
CA PHE A 148 15.54 5.62 -5.62
C PHE A 148 14.88 5.63 -4.26
N ILE A 149 15.62 5.19 -3.23
CA ILE A 149 15.10 5.10 -1.85
C ILE A 149 15.60 6.29 -1.02
N ALA A 150 14.72 6.80 -0.17
CA ALA A 150 15.03 7.81 0.83
C ALA A 150 16.19 7.38 1.75
N PRO A 151 16.99 8.31 2.29
CA PRO A 151 17.88 8.00 3.40
C PRO A 151 17.09 7.58 4.65
N LYS A 152 17.75 6.81 5.53
CA LYS A 152 17.13 6.13 6.67
C LYS A 152 16.36 7.06 7.62
N ASP A 153 16.85 8.28 7.83
CA ASP A 153 16.21 9.27 8.69
C ASP A 153 14.85 9.73 8.13
N ALA A 154 14.78 10.00 6.83
CA ALA A 154 13.54 10.33 6.15
C ALA A 154 12.59 9.12 6.08
N GLN A 155 13.11 7.92 5.78
CA GLN A 155 12.31 6.69 5.82
C GLN A 155 11.62 6.53 7.19
N GLN A 156 12.39 6.63 8.28
CA GLN A 156 11.85 6.49 9.63
C GLN A 156 10.79 7.54 9.96
N SER A 157 11.02 8.79 9.55
CA SER A 157 10.06 9.88 9.76
C SER A 157 8.75 9.64 9.00
N ILE A 158 8.81 9.18 7.75
CA ILE A 158 7.63 8.84 6.94
C ILE A 158 6.86 7.67 7.54
N ILE A 159 7.56 6.63 8.01
CA ILE A 159 6.92 5.49 8.69
C ILE A 159 6.18 5.96 9.95
N ASN A 160 6.79 6.87 10.72
CA ASN A 160 6.15 7.44 11.90
C ASN A 160 4.91 8.27 11.53
N GLN A 161 4.96 9.06 10.46
CA GLN A 161 3.80 9.81 9.97
C GLN A 161 2.64 8.88 9.61
N TRP A 162 2.89 7.76 8.93
CA TRP A 162 1.86 6.75 8.66
C TRP A 162 1.23 6.20 9.94
N LYS A 163 2.05 5.79 10.91
CA LYS A 163 1.59 5.25 12.20
C LYS A 163 0.77 6.27 12.99
N GLU A 164 1.25 7.51 13.07
CA GLU A 164 0.56 8.59 13.77
C GLU A 164 -0.75 8.97 13.10
N TRP A 165 -0.75 9.10 11.78
CA TRP A 165 -1.96 9.38 11.02
C TRP A 165 -3.01 8.30 11.24
N TYR A 166 -2.63 7.01 11.16
CA TYR A 166 -3.58 5.93 11.35
C TYR A 166 -4.19 5.91 12.75
N LYS A 167 -3.38 6.20 13.78
CA LYS A 167 -3.83 6.34 15.16
C LYS A 167 -4.81 7.51 15.35
N LYS A 168 -4.56 8.65 14.71
CA LYS A 168 -5.37 9.87 14.87
C LYS A 168 -6.65 9.85 14.04
N GLU A 169 -6.58 9.35 12.81
CA GLU A 169 -7.62 9.54 11.79
C GLU A 169 -7.97 8.24 11.06
N GLY A 170 -7.03 7.31 10.90
CA GLY A 170 -7.21 6.11 10.07
C GLY A 170 -8.41 5.25 10.47
N GLN A 171 -8.73 5.19 11.77
CA GLN A 171 -9.86 4.40 12.28
C GLN A 171 -11.23 4.85 11.77
N THR A 172 -11.37 6.14 11.42
CA THR A 172 -12.62 6.80 11.00
C THR A 172 -12.48 7.44 9.61
N TYR A 173 -11.41 7.12 8.89
CA TYR A 173 -11.14 7.71 7.59
C TYR A 173 -12.12 7.20 6.53
N ASP A 174 -12.58 8.10 5.67
CA ASP A 174 -13.43 7.73 4.53
C ASP A 174 -12.55 7.20 3.39
N TYR A 175 -12.27 5.91 3.43
CA TYR A 175 -11.41 5.23 2.46
C TYR A 175 -12.04 5.15 1.06
N GLU A 176 -13.37 5.13 0.93
CA GLU A 176 -14.03 5.03 -0.37
C GLU A 176 -13.97 6.33 -1.14
N LYS A 177 -14.14 7.46 -0.45
CA LYS A 177 -14.09 8.79 -1.06
C LYS A 177 -12.68 9.23 -1.43
N ASN A 178 -11.69 8.79 -0.66
CA ASN A 178 -10.33 9.32 -0.76
C ASN A 178 -9.32 8.35 -1.40
N ARG A 179 -9.71 7.12 -1.74
CA ARG A 179 -8.84 6.23 -2.51
C ARG A 179 -8.54 6.82 -3.89
N ILE A 180 -7.35 6.52 -4.40
CA ILE A 180 -6.98 6.88 -5.77
C ILE A 180 -7.76 5.96 -6.71
N ASP A 181 -8.36 6.50 -7.77
CA ASP A 181 -8.98 5.66 -8.79
C ASP A 181 -7.88 4.86 -9.51
N ILE A 182 -8.06 3.54 -9.54
CA ILE A 182 -7.20 2.59 -10.25
C ILE A 182 -7.03 2.92 -11.74
N THR A 183 -7.97 3.66 -12.33
CA THR A 183 -7.91 4.09 -13.74
C THR A 183 -7.01 5.31 -13.97
N ASP A 184 -6.59 6.01 -12.91
CA ASP A 184 -5.71 7.19 -12.99
C ASP A 184 -4.22 6.81 -12.78
N VAL A 185 -3.68 6.06 -13.76
CA VAL A 185 -2.32 5.50 -13.78
C VAL A 185 -1.23 6.57 -13.59
N GLY A 186 -1.48 7.82 -13.99
CA GLY A 186 -0.51 8.93 -13.88
C GLY A 186 -0.13 9.30 -12.44
N LYS A 187 -1.03 9.08 -11.47
CA LYS A 187 -0.78 9.36 -10.04
C LYS A 187 -0.04 8.23 -9.31
N TYR A 188 0.01 7.04 -9.90
CA TYR A 188 0.66 5.88 -9.31
C TYR A 188 2.19 5.87 -9.44
N LEU A 189 2.68 6.48 -10.50
CA LEU A 189 4.09 6.45 -10.88
C LEU A 189 4.93 7.53 -10.17
N ARG A 190 4.30 8.60 -9.70
CA ARG A 190 4.96 9.73 -9.04
C ARG A 190 5.10 9.52 -7.54
#